data_AF-A0A942UZV2-F1
#
_entry.id   AF-A0A942UZV2-F1
#
_cell.length_a   1.000
_cell.length_b   1.000
_cell.length_c   1.000
_cell.angle_alpha   90.00
_cell.angle_beta   90.00
_cell.angle_gamma   90.00
#
_symmetry.space_group_name_H-M   'P 1'
#
loop_
_entity.id
_entity.type
_entity.pdbx_description
1 polymer ?
#
loop_
_entity_poly.entity_id
_entity_poly.type
_entity_poly.pdbx_seq_one_letter_code
_entity_poly.pdbx_strand_id
1 'polypeptide(L)'
;MNHYSNKFDKSLETKLKTFFENDGAAITPQLNAFWRARTSKYSAIFYNTGKFLIQGSDVKDIANKVEEFLDIERSDFDDASSPQDSNIPLKRIGVDESGKGDFFGPLVIAGVMVDESNIEILKKAGVKDCKKIDDKNINKIAAVIKNNCVFSVITINPAKYNELYSKLNNLNLLLAWGHARAIENILEKKECDYALSDKFGDDKLIQNALMKRGKKIQLEQKCKAESDIAVAAASILARAQFLSGIAELSVKYGVEIPKGASEKVLQTAKTISQKYSKEELKNTSKIHFKTYSQI
;
A
#
# COMPACT_ATOMS: atom_id res chain seq x y z
N MET A 1 -1.53 23.83 -2.61
CA MET A 1 -1.51 22.51 -3.27
C MET A 1 -0.83 22.73 -4.62
N ASN A 2 0.33 22.11 -4.89
CA ASN A 2 1.16 22.48 -6.06
C ASN A 2 0.88 21.64 -7.31
N HIS A 3 -0.05 20.69 -7.20
CA HIS A 3 -0.52 19.87 -8.30
C HIS A 3 -1.93 19.34 -8.00
N TYR A 4 -2.72 19.14 -9.05
CA TYR A 4 -4.04 18.50 -9.05
C TYR A 4 -3.98 17.36 -10.06
N SER A 5 -4.54 16.20 -9.73
CA SER A 5 -4.62 15.10 -10.70
C SER A 5 -5.92 14.35 -10.51
N ASN A 6 -6.58 14.06 -11.62
CA ASN A 6 -7.80 13.28 -11.66
C ASN A 6 -7.73 12.28 -12.82
N LYS A 7 -8.67 11.34 -12.89
CA LYS A 7 -8.84 10.45 -14.03
C LYS A 7 -10.18 10.76 -14.68
N PHE A 8 -10.15 11.25 -15.91
CA PHE A 8 -11.34 11.57 -16.70
C PHE A 8 -11.56 10.53 -17.79
N ASP A 9 -12.82 10.39 -18.20
CA ASP A 9 -13.15 9.65 -19.41
C ASP A 9 -12.50 10.33 -20.62
N LYS A 10 -11.94 9.54 -21.53
CA LYS A 10 -11.25 10.04 -22.72
C LYS A 10 -12.20 10.79 -23.67
N SER A 11 -13.50 10.53 -23.59
CA SER A 11 -14.53 11.29 -24.32
C SER A 11 -14.60 12.77 -23.92
N LEU A 12 -14.06 13.15 -22.75
CA LEU A 12 -13.98 14.55 -22.31
C LEU A 12 -12.79 15.32 -22.91
N GLU A 13 -11.94 14.68 -23.71
CA GLU A 13 -10.74 15.29 -24.31
C GLU A 13 -11.04 16.62 -24.98
N THR A 14 -12.04 16.65 -25.86
CA THR A 14 -12.35 17.83 -26.68
C THR A 14 -12.94 18.95 -25.82
N LYS A 15 -13.81 18.62 -24.86
CA LYS A 15 -14.37 19.59 -23.91
C LYS A 15 -13.28 20.24 -23.06
N LEU A 16 -12.39 19.42 -22.49
CA LEU A 16 -11.27 19.90 -21.67
C LEU A 16 -10.32 20.76 -22.50
N LYS A 17 -10.02 20.37 -23.75
CA LYS A 17 -9.19 21.17 -24.65
C LYS A 17 -9.80 22.54 -24.90
N THR A 18 -11.09 22.60 -25.24
CA THR A 18 -11.81 23.86 -25.47
C THR A 18 -11.84 24.75 -24.23
N PHE A 19 -12.01 24.18 -23.04
CA PHE A 19 -11.91 24.94 -21.79
C PHE A 19 -10.56 25.66 -21.66
N PHE A 20 -9.46 24.94 -21.87
CA PHE A 20 -8.12 25.51 -21.75
C PHE A 20 -7.78 26.51 -22.85
N GLU A 21 -8.29 26.31 -24.06
CA GLU A 21 -8.20 27.31 -25.14
C GLU A 21 -8.94 28.60 -24.75
N ASN A 22 -10.13 28.49 -24.17
CA ASN A 22 -10.92 29.63 -23.71
C ASN A 22 -10.31 30.34 -22.48
N ASP A 23 -9.60 29.61 -21.61
CA ASP A 23 -8.82 30.18 -20.49
C ASP A 23 -7.47 30.78 -20.96
N GLY A 24 -7.19 30.77 -22.26
CA GLY A 24 -6.03 31.41 -22.87
C GLY A 24 -4.73 30.60 -22.78
N ALA A 25 -4.82 29.28 -22.57
CA ALA A 25 -3.67 28.40 -22.55
C ALA A 25 -3.19 28.03 -23.96
N ALA A 26 -1.88 27.98 -24.15
CA ALA A 26 -1.29 27.45 -25.38
C ALA A 26 -1.37 25.91 -25.38
N ILE A 27 -2.03 25.34 -26.38
CA ILE A 27 -2.15 23.89 -26.54
C ILE A 27 -1.02 23.37 -27.43
N THR A 28 -0.29 22.37 -26.94
CA THR A 28 0.84 21.75 -27.63
C THR A 28 0.77 20.22 -27.53
N PRO A 29 1.27 19.49 -28.54
CA PRO A 29 1.36 18.03 -28.46
C PRO A 29 2.37 17.60 -27.39
N GLN A 30 2.10 16.46 -26.74
CA GLN A 30 2.94 15.92 -25.67
C GLN A 30 3.00 14.39 -25.79
N LEU A 31 4.19 13.80 -25.63
CA LEU A 31 4.38 12.35 -25.73
C LEU A 31 3.48 11.61 -24.73
N ASN A 32 2.77 10.59 -25.19
CA ASN A 32 1.81 9.78 -24.44
C ASN A 32 0.60 10.56 -23.88
N ALA A 33 0.29 11.72 -24.45
CA ALA A 33 -0.83 12.56 -24.08
C ALA A 33 -1.59 13.06 -25.31
N PHE A 34 -2.88 13.36 -25.13
CA PHE A 34 -3.69 14.03 -26.14
C PHE A 34 -3.14 15.42 -26.40
N TRP A 35 -2.84 16.16 -25.33
CA TRP A 35 -2.29 17.50 -25.38
C TRP A 35 -1.72 17.94 -24.03
N ARG A 36 -0.97 19.04 -24.09
CA ARG A 36 -0.56 19.85 -22.96
C ARG A 36 -1.04 21.28 -23.16
N ALA A 37 -1.78 21.79 -22.19
CA ALA A 37 -2.17 23.20 -22.09
C ALA A 37 -1.25 23.93 -21.12
N ARG A 38 -0.76 25.12 -21.48
CA ARG A 38 0.16 25.86 -20.63
C ARG A 38 -0.07 27.37 -20.66
N THR A 39 0.02 27.97 -19.47
CA THR A 39 0.11 29.43 -19.25
C THR A 39 1.38 29.74 -18.44
N SER A 40 1.57 31.01 -18.08
CA SER A 40 2.61 31.42 -17.12
C SER A 40 2.34 30.91 -15.69
N LYS A 41 1.07 30.57 -15.38
CA LYS A 41 0.61 30.20 -14.03
C LYS A 41 0.45 28.69 -13.83
N TYR A 42 0.11 27.94 -14.87
CA TYR A 42 -0.12 26.50 -14.78
C TYR A 42 0.26 25.74 -16.06
N SER A 43 0.38 24.41 -15.91
CA SER A 43 0.52 23.43 -16.97
C SER A 43 -0.46 22.30 -16.71
N ALA A 44 -1.39 22.06 -17.63
CA ALA A 44 -2.34 20.95 -17.62
C ALA A 44 -1.98 19.92 -18.71
N ILE A 45 -2.04 18.64 -18.41
CA ILE A 45 -1.74 17.54 -19.34
C ILE A 45 -2.85 16.51 -19.26
N PHE A 46 -3.41 16.13 -20.42
CA PHE A 46 -4.36 15.03 -20.51
C PHE A 46 -3.75 13.83 -21.24
N TYR A 47 -3.43 12.78 -20.48
CA TYR A 47 -2.73 11.60 -20.98
C TYR A 47 -3.67 10.65 -21.73
N ASN A 48 -3.11 9.86 -22.66
CA ASN A 48 -3.87 8.84 -23.42
C ASN A 48 -4.49 7.76 -22.53
N THR A 49 -4.05 7.66 -21.27
CA THR A 49 -4.56 6.75 -20.23
C THR A 49 -5.80 7.29 -19.50
N GLY A 50 -6.26 8.51 -19.82
CA GLY A 50 -7.32 9.22 -19.10
C GLY A 50 -6.85 9.94 -17.84
N LYS A 51 -5.55 9.88 -17.51
CA LYS A 51 -4.98 10.68 -16.41
C LYS A 51 -4.96 12.15 -16.82
N PHE A 52 -5.46 13.02 -15.96
CA PHE A 52 -5.37 14.46 -16.07
C PHE A 52 -4.51 15.02 -14.94
N LEU A 53 -3.63 15.95 -15.25
CA LEU A 53 -2.66 16.52 -14.31
C LEU A 53 -2.52 18.03 -14.54
N ILE A 54 -2.69 18.83 -13.49
CA ILE A 54 -2.40 20.26 -13.47
C ILE A 54 -1.27 20.52 -12.47
N GLN A 55 -0.30 21.33 -12.83
CA GLN A 55 0.80 21.77 -11.97
C GLN A 55 1.06 23.27 -12.15
N GLY A 56 1.47 23.97 -11.09
CA GLY A 56 1.72 25.42 -11.16
C GLY A 56 1.48 26.14 -9.85
N SER A 57 1.51 27.48 -9.91
CA SER A 57 1.23 28.35 -8.77
C SER A 57 -0.27 28.56 -8.54
N ASP A 58 -1.10 28.34 -9.56
CA ASP A 58 -2.55 28.65 -9.56
C ASP A 58 -3.43 27.40 -9.70
N VAL A 59 -2.97 26.27 -9.18
CA VAL A 59 -3.57 24.94 -9.39
C VAL A 59 -4.98 24.82 -8.83
N LYS A 60 -5.25 25.43 -7.67
CA LYS A 60 -6.55 25.29 -6.99
C LYS A 60 -7.66 25.97 -7.77
N ASP A 61 -7.42 27.19 -8.25
CA ASP A 61 -8.42 27.99 -8.92
C ASP A 61 -8.76 27.41 -10.30
N ILE A 62 -7.76 26.96 -11.05
CA ILE A 62 -7.99 26.34 -12.36
C ILE A 62 -8.66 24.96 -12.23
N ALA A 63 -8.34 24.16 -11.21
CA ALA A 63 -9.00 22.88 -10.98
C ALA A 63 -10.50 23.06 -10.70
N ASN A 64 -10.85 24.03 -9.85
CA ASN A 64 -12.26 24.36 -9.56
C ASN A 64 -13.03 24.78 -10.82
N LYS A 65 -12.43 25.63 -11.66
CA LYS A 65 -13.05 26.06 -12.92
C LYS A 65 -13.26 24.91 -13.90
N VAL A 66 -12.31 23.97 -13.99
CA VAL A 66 -12.44 22.77 -14.83
C VAL A 66 -13.60 21.90 -14.34
N GLU A 67 -13.71 21.70 -13.03
CA GLU A 67 -14.79 20.90 -12.43
C GLU A 67 -16.17 21.54 -12.65
N GLU A 68 -16.27 22.86 -12.47
CA GLU A 68 -17.48 23.64 -12.76
C GLU A 68 -17.85 23.59 -14.25
N PHE A 69 -16.88 23.73 -15.15
CA PHE A 69 -17.11 23.68 -16.59
C PHE A 69 -17.62 22.32 -17.09
N LEU A 70 -17.24 21.24 -16.40
CA LEU A 70 -17.65 19.89 -16.76
C LEU A 70 -19.05 19.52 -16.23
N ASP A 71 -19.73 20.43 -15.52
CA ASP A 71 -21.04 20.21 -14.89
C ASP A 71 -21.06 18.95 -14.02
N ILE A 72 -19.94 18.72 -13.33
CA ILE A 72 -19.83 17.68 -12.31
C ILE A 72 -20.50 18.30 -11.07
N GLU A 73 -21.69 17.81 -10.71
CA GLU A 73 -22.35 18.21 -9.45
C GLU A 73 -21.31 18.14 -8.31
N ARG A 74 -21.16 19.26 -7.59
CA ARG A 74 -20.44 19.31 -6.32
C ARG A 74 -21.16 18.35 -5.37
N SER A 75 -20.68 17.11 -5.33
CA SER A 75 -20.79 16.33 -4.12
C SER A 75 -19.88 17.02 -3.10
N ASP A 76 -20.46 17.47 -2.01
CA ASP A 76 -19.72 18.00 -0.86
C ASP A 76 -18.62 17.00 -0.48
N PHE A 77 -17.38 17.29 -0.87
CA PHE A 77 -16.20 16.50 -0.52
C PHE A 77 -15.08 17.41 -0.03
N ASP A 78 -15.30 18.01 1.14
CA ASP A 78 -14.32 17.82 2.22
C ASP A 78 -14.64 16.47 2.89
N ASP A 79 -14.34 15.38 2.19
CA ASP A 79 -13.91 14.17 2.87
C ASP A 79 -13.00 13.36 1.97
N ALA A 80 -11.95 12.83 2.58
CA ALA A 80 -10.91 12.08 1.91
C ALA A 80 -11.42 10.71 1.46
N SER A 81 -12.14 10.65 0.34
CA SER A 81 -12.35 9.41 -0.41
C SER A 81 -11.86 9.61 -1.84
N SER A 82 -10.71 8.99 -2.14
CA SER A 82 -10.41 8.55 -3.50
C SER A 82 -11.64 7.85 -4.10
N PRO A 83 -11.89 7.96 -5.42
CA PRO A 83 -13.02 7.30 -6.04
C PRO A 83 -12.97 5.80 -5.69
N GLN A 84 -13.93 5.33 -4.89
CA GLN A 84 -14.15 3.91 -4.73
C GLN A 84 -14.54 3.41 -6.12
N ASP A 85 -13.73 2.51 -6.67
CA ASP A 85 -14.14 1.72 -7.84
C ASP A 85 -15.53 1.16 -7.53
N SER A 86 -16.53 1.57 -8.31
CA SER A 86 -17.96 1.25 -8.12
C SER A 86 -18.30 -0.26 -8.15
N ASN A 87 -17.29 -1.12 -8.28
CA ASN A 87 -17.37 -2.58 -8.31
C ASN A 87 -16.78 -3.29 -7.08
N ILE A 88 -16.22 -2.59 -6.09
CA ILE A 88 -15.69 -3.25 -4.88
C ILE A 88 -16.83 -3.48 -3.87
N PRO A 89 -17.11 -4.73 -3.44
CA PRO A 89 -18.13 -5.01 -2.45
C PRO A 89 -17.86 -4.33 -1.10
N LEU A 90 -18.92 -3.89 -0.44
CA LEU A 90 -18.81 -3.22 0.87
C LEU A 90 -18.19 -4.14 1.93
N LYS A 91 -18.62 -5.40 1.97
CA LYS A 91 -18.00 -6.45 2.77
C LYS A 91 -16.86 -7.10 2.00
N ARG A 92 -15.63 -6.94 2.48
CA ARG A 92 -14.43 -7.46 1.82
C ARG A 92 -13.27 -7.69 2.77
N ILE A 93 -12.35 -8.55 2.35
CA ILE A 93 -11.05 -8.73 3.01
C ILE A 93 -10.01 -7.91 2.26
N GLY A 94 -9.20 -7.12 2.96
CA GLY A 94 -7.97 -6.56 2.44
C GLY A 94 -6.77 -7.32 2.98
N VAL A 95 -5.73 -7.53 2.17
CA VAL A 95 -4.46 -8.12 2.58
C VAL A 95 -3.28 -7.27 2.12
N ASP A 96 -2.23 -7.20 2.96
CA ASP A 96 -0.98 -6.50 2.66
C ASP A 96 0.17 -7.04 3.54
N GLU A 97 1.40 -6.63 3.24
CA GLU A 97 2.60 -7.03 3.98
C GLU A 97 3.51 -5.87 4.41
N SER A 98 4.36 -6.15 5.40
CA SER A 98 5.46 -5.27 5.82
C SER A 98 6.73 -6.05 6.09
N GLY A 99 7.89 -5.40 5.92
CA GLY A 99 9.20 -5.99 6.18
C GLY A 99 9.83 -6.72 4.99
N LYS A 100 9.20 -6.78 3.81
CA LYS A 100 9.74 -7.48 2.63
C LYS A 100 11.09 -6.93 2.14
N GLY A 101 11.28 -5.62 2.25
CA GLY A 101 12.49 -4.90 1.81
C GLY A 101 13.46 -4.58 2.94
N ASP A 102 13.17 -5.00 4.16
CA ASP A 102 13.96 -4.70 5.35
C ASP A 102 14.92 -5.86 5.64
N PHE A 103 16.22 -5.55 5.74
CA PHE A 103 17.24 -6.56 6.03
C PHE A 103 17.00 -7.20 7.40
N PHE A 104 16.76 -6.38 8.42
CA PHE A 104 16.44 -6.83 9.77
C PHE A 104 14.93 -7.05 9.96
N GLY A 105 14.60 -7.86 10.95
CA GLY A 105 13.23 -8.03 11.42
C GLY A 105 12.40 -9.02 10.60
N PRO A 106 11.16 -9.26 11.04
CA PRO A 106 10.29 -10.25 10.45
C PRO A 106 9.80 -9.84 9.06
N LEU A 107 9.26 -10.81 8.33
CA LEU A 107 8.26 -10.55 7.28
C LEU A 107 6.88 -10.70 7.93
N VAL A 108 6.01 -9.71 7.77
CA VAL A 108 4.67 -9.74 8.34
C VAL A 108 3.64 -9.61 7.23
N ILE A 109 2.66 -10.50 7.20
CA ILE A 109 1.49 -10.41 6.34
C ILE A 109 0.27 -10.24 7.24
N ALA A 110 -0.64 -9.35 6.88
CA ALA A 110 -1.89 -9.18 7.59
C ALA A 110 -3.08 -9.19 6.63
N GLY A 111 -4.24 -9.57 7.16
CA GLY A 111 -5.53 -9.40 6.51
C GLY A 111 -6.54 -8.80 7.47
N VAL A 112 -7.45 -7.99 6.94
CA VAL A 112 -8.54 -7.35 7.70
C VAL A 112 -9.83 -7.45 6.90
N MET A 113 -10.90 -7.92 7.54
CA MET A 113 -12.24 -7.87 6.99
C MET A 113 -12.94 -6.59 7.42
N VAL A 114 -13.44 -5.85 6.43
CA VAL A 114 -14.28 -4.66 6.61
C VAL A 114 -15.70 -4.96 6.16
N ASP A 115 -16.67 -4.37 6.85
CA ASP A 115 -18.09 -4.36 6.48
C ASP A 115 -18.75 -3.05 6.95
N GLU A 116 -20.07 -2.95 6.74
CA GLU A 116 -20.89 -1.81 7.15
C GLU A 116 -20.71 -1.40 8.62
N SER A 117 -20.46 -2.36 9.50
CA SER A 117 -20.41 -2.11 10.95
C SER A 117 -19.12 -1.42 11.40
N ASN A 118 -18.04 -1.53 10.63
CA ASN A 118 -16.73 -1.04 11.05
C ASN A 118 -16.10 -0.01 10.10
N ILE A 119 -16.59 0.14 8.88
CA ILE A 119 -15.97 1.03 7.89
C ILE A 119 -15.87 2.48 8.38
N GLU A 120 -16.93 3.01 8.99
CA GLU A 120 -16.96 4.38 9.52
C GLU A 120 -16.07 4.55 10.76
N ILE A 121 -15.94 3.51 11.58
CA ILE A 121 -15.03 3.50 12.73
C ILE A 121 -13.59 3.62 12.25
N LEU A 122 -13.23 2.86 11.21
CA LEU A 122 -11.89 2.88 10.62
C LEU A 122 -11.57 4.23 9.96
N LYS A 123 -12.53 4.84 9.25
CA LYS A 123 -12.37 6.18 8.68
C LYS A 123 -12.09 7.22 9.78
N LYS A 124 -12.92 7.25 10.82
CA LYS A 124 -12.77 8.16 11.98
C LYS A 124 -11.46 7.94 12.73
N ALA A 125 -10.97 6.70 12.78
CA ALA A 125 -9.67 6.37 13.36
C ALA A 125 -8.48 6.84 12.49
N GLY A 126 -8.73 7.31 11.26
CA GLY A 126 -7.70 7.79 10.35
C GLY A 126 -6.98 6.67 9.60
N VAL A 127 -7.64 5.52 9.38
CA VAL A 127 -7.10 4.46 8.52
C VAL A 127 -6.90 5.00 7.11
N LYS A 128 -5.64 5.01 6.67
CA LYS A 128 -5.17 5.44 5.35
C LYS A 128 -3.83 4.75 5.07
N ASP A 129 -3.25 5.02 3.90
CA ASP A 129 -1.89 4.58 3.57
C ASP A 129 -0.92 4.76 4.75
N CYS A 130 -0.40 3.64 5.25
CA CYS A 130 0.43 3.60 6.46
C CYS A 130 1.71 4.41 6.31
N LYS A 131 2.20 4.63 5.08
CA LYS A 131 3.38 5.46 4.79
C LYS A 131 3.15 6.94 5.10
N LYS A 132 1.89 7.36 5.23
CA LYS A 132 1.48 8.73 5.59
C LYS A 132 1.16 8.87 7.09
N ILE A 133 1.42 7.83 7.88
CA ILE A 133 1.17 7.78 9.32
C ILE A 133 2.52 7.63 10.02
N ASP A 134 2.77 8.41 11.06
CA ASP A 134 3.97 8.23 11.86
C ASP A 134 3.93 6.91 12.67
N ASP A 135 5.11 6.38 13.00
CA ASP A 135 5.23 5.11 13.74
C ASP A 135 4.50 5.16 15.12
N LYS A 136 4.30 6.34 15.72
CA LYS A 136 3.61 6.50 17.03
C LYS A 136 2.11 6.30 16.91
N ASN A 137 1.50 6.85 15.85
CA ASN A 137 0.08 6.78 15.59
C ASN A 137 -0.33 5.42 15.03
N ILE A 138 0.59 4.72 14.36
CA ILE A 138 0.33 3.40 13.79
C ILE A 138 -0.16 2.38 14.82
N ASN A 139 0.42 2.37 16.03
CA ASN A 139 0.04 1.43 17.09
C ASN A 139 -1.34 1.74 17.66
N LYS A 140 -1.70 3.02 17.75
CA LYS A 140 -3.04 3.45 18.20
C LYS A 140 -4.10 3.01 17.19
N ILE A 141 -3.87 3.24 15.91
CA ILE A 141 -4.82 2.86 14.85
C ILE A 141 -4.90 1.32 14.73
N ALA A 142 -3.77 0.63 14.84
CA ALA A 142 -3.75 -0.84 14.88
C ALA A 142 -4.59 -1.41 16.03
N ALA A 143 -4.57 -0.79 17.21
CA ALA A 143 -5.43 -1.19 18.33
C ALA A 143 -6.93 -1.01 17.99
N VAL A 144 -7.30 0.09 17.35
CA VAL A 144 -8.69 0.30 16.90
C VAL A 144 -9.12 -0.76 15.89
N ILE A 145 -8.28 -1.07 14.90
CA ILE A 145 -8.56 -2.13 13.91
C ILE A 145 -8.76 -3.48 14.62
N LYS A 146 -7.86 -3.85 15.53
CA LYS A 146 -7.94 -5.13 16.25
C LYS A 146 -9.21 -5.26 17.11
N ASN A 147 -9.71 -4.16 17.65
CA ASN A 147 -10.90 -4.16 18.50
C ASN A 147 -12.21 -4.18 17.71
N ASN A 148 -12.21 -3.79 16.43
CA ASN A 148 -13.44 -3.57 15.66
C ASN A 148 -13.56 -4.43 14.39
N CYS A 149 -12.52 -5.18 14.02
CA CYS A 149 -12.50 -5.96 12.78
C CYS A 149 -12.12 -7.42 13.03
N VAL A 150 -12.57 -8.30 12.12
CA VAL A 150 -12.02 -9.65 12.01
C VAL A 150 -10.71 -9.56 11.24
N PHE A 151 -9.62 -10.09 11.81
CA PHE A 151 -8.30 -9.98 11.21
C PHE A 151 -7.46 -11.26 11.38
N SER A 152 -6.37 -11.32 10.62
CA SER A 152 -5.28 -12.29 10.76
C SER A 152 -3.94 -11.58 10.60
N VAL A 153 -2.96 -11.91 11.44
CA VAL A 153 -1.57 -11.44 11.31
C VAL A 153 -0.65 -12.64 11.35
N ILE A 154 0.17 -12.79 10.33
CA ILE A 154 1.15 -13.87 10.17
C ILE A 154 2.53 -13.23 10.25
N THR A 155 3.27 -13.57 11.30
CA THR A 155 4.62 -13.06 11.53
C THR A 155 5.63 -14.17 11.26
N ILE A 156 6.54 -13.93 10.32
CA ILE A 156 7.62 -14.85 9.96
C ILE A 156 8.94 -14.23 10.42
N ASN A 157 9.39 -14.66 11.61
CA ASN A 157 10.64 -14.18 12.20
C ASN A 157 11.87 -14.60 11.36
N PRO A 158 13.00 -13.88 11.46
CA PRO A 158 14.16 -14.07 10.59
C PRO A 158 14.64 -15.53 10.47
N ALA A 159 14.74 -16.26 11.58
CA ALA A 159 15.17 -17.67 11.56
C ALA A 159 14.23 -18.53 10.69
N LYS A 160 12.91 -18.39 10.88
CA LYS A 160 11.91 -19.12 10.09
C LYS A 160 11.85 -18.63 8.65
N TYR A 161 12.01 -17.32 8.43
CA TYR A 161 12.08 -16.73 7.10
C TYR A 161 13.21 -17.36 6.29
N ASN A 162 14.41 -17.44 6.87
CA ASN A 162 15.58 -18.00 6.21
C ASN A 162 15.39 -19.49 5.87
N GLU A 163 14.78 -20.28 6.77
CA GLU A 163 14.43 -21.68 6.52
C GLU A 163 13.42 -21.85 5.38
N LEU A 164 12.39 -21.00 5.33
CA LEU A 164 11.38 -21.05 4.27
C LEU A 164 11.95 -20.56 2.93
N TYR A 165 12.74 -19.49 2.96
CA TYR A 165 13.36 -18.94 1.76
C TYR A 165 14.35 -19.93 1.15
N SER A 166 15.15 -20.65 1.94
CA SER A 166 16.08 -21.65 1.39
C SER A 166 15.38 -22.81 0.68
N LYS A 167 14.12 -23.11 1.06
CA LYS A 167 13.31 -24.17 0.43
C LYS A 167 12.62 -23.69 -0.85
N LEU A 168 12.14 -22.44 -0.85
CA LEU A 168 11.36 -21.88 -1.96
C LEU A 168 12.22 -21.18 -3.02
N ASN A 169 13.33 -20.58 -2.58
CA ASN A 169 14.20 -19.68 -3.34
C ASN A 169 13.46 -18.57 -4.10
N ASN A 170 12.28 -18.16 -3.59
CA ASN A 170 11.42 -17.16 -4.22
C ASN A 170 10.54 -16.47 -3.15
N LEU A 171 10.81 -15.18 -2.90
CA LEU A 171 10.05 -14.39 -1.93
C LEU A 171 8.57 -14.26 -2.31
N ASN A 172 8.26 -14.16 -3.61
CA ASN A 172 6.89 -13.97 -4.06
C ASN A 172 6.01 -15.19 -3.78
N LEU A 173 6.58 -16.41 -3.77
CA LEU A 173 5.85 -17.61 -3.34
C LEU A 173 5.54 -17.57 -1.84
N LEU A 174 6.48 -17.09 -1.03
CA LEU A 174 6.27 -16.93 0.42
C LEU A 174 5.20 -15.87 0.72
N LEU A 175 5.23 -14.74 0.01
CA LEU A 175 4.21 -13.70 0.09
C LEU A 175 2.84 -14.23 -0.31
N ALA A 176 2.75 -14.91 -1.45
CA ALA A 176 1.51 -15.49 -1.94
C ALA A 176 0.90 -16.48 -0.94
N TRP A 177 1.71 -17.37 -0.37
CA TRP A 177 1.28 -18.26 0.70
C TRP A 177 0.79 -17.50 1.93
N GLY A 178 1.53 -16.47 2.37
CA GLY A 178 1.16 -15.66 3.54
C GLY A 178 -0.18 -14.94 3.33
N HIS A 179 -0.38 -14.32 2.16
CA HIS A 179 -1.62 -13.64 1.80
C HIS A 179 -2.80 -14.63 1.75
N ALA A 180 -2.64 -15.76 1.06
CA ALA A 180 -3.66 -16.79 1.00
C ALA A 180 -4.01 -17.38 2.39
N ARG A 181 -3.01 -17.58 3.26
CA ARG A 181 -3.22 -18.03 4.63
C ARG A 181 -3.96 -16.98 5.47
N ALA A 182 -3.65 -15.68 5.30
CA ALA A 182 -4.34 -14.62 6.02
C ALA A 182 -5.83 -14.57 5.63
N ILE A 183 -6.13 -14.72 4.35
CA ILE A 183 -7.51 -14.84 3.84
C ILE A 183 -8.20 -16.06 4.46
N GLU A 184 -7.57 -17.24 4.42
CA GLU A 184 -8.16 -18.48 4.96
C GLU A 184 -8.50 -18.34 6.46
N ASN A 185 -7.56 -17.83 7.27
CA ASN A 185 -7.75 -17.63 8.71
C ASN A 185 -8.91 -16.66 9.03
N ILE A 186 -9.18 -15.69 8.16
CA ILE A 186 -10.31 -14.76 8.31
C ILE A 186 -11.61 -15.45 7.92
N LEU A 187 -11.61 -16.20 6.81
CA LEU A 187 -12.76 -16.97 6.33
C LEU A 187 -13.16 -18.11 7.28
N GLU A 188 -12.26 -18.58 8.13
CA GLU A 188 -12.56 -19.50 9.24
C GLU A 188 -13.42 -18.85 10.32
N LYS A 189 -13.29 -17.53 10.51
CA LYS A 189 -13.99 -16.77 11.56
C LYS A 189 -15.30 -16.16 11.08
N LYS A 190 -15.33 -15.64 9.84
CA LYS A 190 -16.49 -14.96 9.26
C LYS A 190 -16.50 -15.15 7.74
N GLU A 191 -17.65 -15.44 7.16
CA GLU A 191 -17.79 -15.59 5.71
C GLU A 191 -17.61 -14.25 4.99
N CYS A 192 -17.01 -14.28 3.80
CA CYS A 192 -16.85 -13.15 2.90
C CYS A 192 -16.55 -13.69 1.50
N ASP A 193 -17.11 -13.06 0.47
CA ASP A 193 -17.01 -13.56 -0.91
C ASP A 193 -15.97 -12.82 -1.75
N TYR A 194 -15.30 -11.82 -1.18
CA TYR A 194 -14.38 -10.95 -1.91
C TYR A 194 -13.13 -10.59 -1.09
N ALA A 195 -11.96 -10.69 -1.72
CA ALA A 195 -10.70 -10.23 -1.17
C ALA A 195 -9.94 -9.35 -2.16
N LEU A 196 -9.24 -8.36 -1.62
CA LEU A 196 -8.41 -7.41 -2.35
C LEU A 196 -6.98 -7.42 -1.81
N SER A 197 -6.00 -7.40 -2.71
CA SER A 197 -4.57 -7.30 -2.41
C SER A 197 -3.90 -6.22 -3.25
N ASP A 198 -2.83 -5.61 -2.73
CA ASP A 198 -1.90 -4.87 -3.57
C ASP A 198 -1.13 -5.85 -4.47
N LYS A 199 -0.85 -5.42 -5.70
CA LYS A 199 -0.22 -6.26 -6.72
C LYS A 199 1.31 -6.23 -6.56
N PHE A 200 1.88 -7.34 -6.08
CA PHE A 200 3.34 -7.50 -5.93
C PHE A 200 4.00 -8.43 -6.96
N GLY A 201 3.22 -9.06 -7.85
CA GLY A 201 3.72 -10.00 -8.83
C GLY A 201 2.67 -10.41 -9.87
N ASP A 202 2.85 -11.61 -10.45
CA ASP A 202 1.84 -12.24 -11.30
C ASP A 202 0.59 -12.57 -10.47
N ASP A 203 -0.58 -12.21 -11.00
CA ASP A 203 -1.87 -12.39 -10.31
C ASP A 203 -2.12 -13.86 -9.96
N LYS A 204 -1.56 -14.80 -10.72
CA LYS A 204 -1.69 -16.24 -10.48
C LYS A 204 -1.02 -16.69 -9.17
N LEU A 205 -0.09 -15.91 -8.62
CA LEU A 205 0.66 -16.32 -7.42
C LEU A 205 -0.26 -16.53 -6.22
N ILE A 206 -1.00 -15.49 -5.82
CA ILE A 206 -1.93 -15.59 -4.70
C ILE A 206 -3.07 -16.53 -5.06
N GLN A 207 -3.59 -16.44 -6.29
CA GLN A 207 -4.69 -17.30 -6.75
C GLN A 207 -4.37 -18.79 -6.62
N ASN A 208 -3.16 -19.21 -6.99
CA ASN A 208 -2.72 -20.60 -6.87
C ASN A 208 -2.44 -21.01 -5.41
N ALA A 209 -2.11 -20.05 -4.55
CA ALA A 209 -1.87 -20.28 -3.13
C ALA A 209 -3.16 -20.35 -2.29
N LEU A 210 -4.31 -19.92 -2.83
CA LEU A 210 -5.60 -19.93 -2.14
C LEU A 210 -5.93 -21.33 -1.59
N MET A 211 -6.44 -21.35 -0.36
CA MET A 211 -6.79 -22.56 0.37
C MET A 211 -8.29 -22.90 0.20
N LYS A 212 -8.81 -23.85 0.99
CA LYS A 212 -10.13 -24.45 0.77
C LYS A 212 -11.26 -23.41 0.76
N ARG A 213 -11.26 -22.45 1.68
CA ARG A 213 -12.27 -21.38 1.73
C ARG A 213 -11.92 -20.27 0.73
N GLY A 214 -10.65 -19.89 0.64
CA GLY A 214 -10.18 -18.86 -0.30
C GLY A 214 -10.49 -19.17 -1.77
N LYS A 215 -10.47 -20.45 -2.19
CA LYS A 215 -10.83 -20.85 -3.57
C LYS A 215 -12.29 -20.59 -3.94
N LYS A 216 -13.15 -20.27 -2.97
CA LYS A 216 -14.58 -20.01 -3.18
C LYS A 216 -14.90 -18.51 -3.32
N ILE A 217 -13.92 -17.64 -3.12
CA ILE A 217 -14.11 -16.20 -3.12
C ILE A 217 -13.53 -15.57 -4.39
N GLN A 218 -13.99 -14.38 -4.75
CA GLN A 218 -13.36 -13.56 -5.75
C GLN A 218 -12.14 -12.87 -5.15
N LEU A 219 -10.95 -13.16 -5.69
CA LEU A 219 -9.72 -12.43 -5.36
C LEU A 219 -9.40 -11.44 -6.47
N GLU A 220 -9.26 -10.17 -6.11
CA GLU A 220 -8.79 -9.13 -7.01
C GLU A 220 -7.44 -8.56 -6.53
N GLN A 221 -6.55 -8.28 -7.48
CA GLN A 221 -5.24 -7.67 -7.23
C GLN A 221 -5.16 -6.36 -8.00
N LYS A 222 -4.96 -5.26 -7.29
CA LYS A 222 -4.88 -3.91 -7.88
C LYS A 222 -3.55 -3.26 -7.56
N CYS A 223 -3.06 -2.42 -8.46
CA CYS A 223 -1.99 -1.49 -8.12
C CYS A 223 -2.57 -0.37 -7.25
N LYS A 224 -1.85 0.02 -6.20
CA LYS A 224 -2.30 1.05 -5.24
C LYS A 224 -3.55 0.65 -4.46
N ALA A 225 -3.64 -0.64 -4.14
CA ALA A 225 -4.78 -1.16 -3.39
C ALA A 225 -4.87 -0.55 -1.98
N GLU A 226 -3.83 0.09 -1.45
CA GLU A 226 -3.86 0.85 -0.19
C GLU A 226 -4.82 2.06 -0.18
N SER A 227 -5.38 2.43 -1.34
CA SER A 227 -6.52 3.36 -1.41
C SER A 227 -7.82 2.76 -0.87
N ASP A 228 -7.92 1.43 -0.85
CA ASP A 228 -9.01 0.71 -0.21
C ASP A 228 -8.80 0.59 1.30
N ILE A 229 -9.84 0.88 2.07
CA ILE A 229 -9.76 0.92 3.54
C ILE A 229 -9.42 -0.45 4.17
N ALA A 230 -9.85 -1.56 3.57
CA ALA A 230 -9.54 -2.89 4.10
C ALA A 230 -8.06 -3.23 3.90
N VAL A 231 -7.50 -2.88 2.73
CA VAL A 231 -6.07 -3.06 2.43
C VAL A 231 -5.23 -2.10 3.26
N ALA A 232 -5.65 -0.84 3.40
CA ALA A 232 -4.99 0.13 4.28
C ALA A 232 -4.95 -0.35 5.74
N ALA A 233 -6.06 -0.91 6.25
CA ALA A 233 -6.11 -1.49 7.59
C ALA A 233 -5.16 -2.68 7.73
N ALA A 234 -5.10 -3.58 6.74
CA ALA A 234 -4.15 -4.68 6.71
C ALA A 234 -2.70 -4.17 6.72
N SER A 235 -2.39 -3.15 5.91
CA SER A 235 -1.07 -2.49 5.86
C SER A 235 -0.65 -1.95 7.22
N ILE A 236 -1.57 -1.28 7.93
CA ILE A 236 -1.34 -0.76 9.28
C ILE A 236 -1.04 -1.89 10.27
N LEU A 237 -1.82 -2.98 10.25
CA LEU A 237 -1.57 -4.13 11.13
C LEU A 237 -0.21 -4.79 10.84
N ALA A 238 0.11 -5.01 9.56
CA ALA A 238 1.38 -5.60 9.16
C ALA A 238 2.55 -4.71 9.60
N ARG A 239 2.44 -3.40 9.40
CA ARG A 239 3.46 -2.42 9.77
C ARG A 239 3.64 -2.31 11.29
N ALA A 240 2.55 -2.23 12.05
CA ALA A 240 2.62 -2.18 13.51
C ALA A 240 3.34 -3.41 14.09
N GLN A 241 3.00 -4.60 13.60
CA GLN A 241 3.64 -5.84 14.04
C GLN A 241 5.11 -5.91 13.60
N PHE A 242 5.45 -5.42 12.41
CA PHE A 242 6.83 -5.33 11.95
C PHE A 242 7.66 -4.41 12.87
N LEU A 243 7.13 -3.24 13.23
CA LEU A 243 7.81 -2.31 14.13
C LEU A 243 7.99 -2.89 15.53
N SER A 244 7.02 -3.66 16.04
CA SER A 244 7.18 -4.44 17.29
C SER A 244 8.37 -5.40 17.20
N GLY A 245 8.44 -6.19 16.13
CA GLY A 245 9.55 -7.12 15.92
C GLY A 245 10.93 -6.43 15.82
N ILE A 246 10.99 -5.26 15.20
CA ILE A 246 12.21 -4.44 15.17
C ILE A 246 12.58 -3.96 16.59
N ALA A 247 11.62 -3.46 17.36
CA ALA A 247 11.85 -3.01 18.74
C ALA A 247 12.32 -4.16 19.64
N GLU A 248 11.73 -5.35 19.52
CA GLU A 248 12.14 -6.57 20.23
C GLU A 248 13.59 -6.95 19.91
N LEU A 249 13.99 -6.90 18.64
CA LEU A 249 15.38 -7.11 18.25
C LEU A 249 16.30 -6.03 18.85
N SER A 250 15.89 -4.77 18.82
CA SER A 250 16.68 -3.68 19.41
C SER A 250 16.96 -3.90 20.90
N VAL A 251 15.94 -4.28 21.66
CA VAL A 251 16.08 -4.62 23.08
C VAL A 251 17.00 -5.84 23.26
N LYS A 252 16.76 -6.91 22.50
CA LYS A 252 17.51 -8.17 22.64
C LYS A 252 19.01 -8.00 22.37
N TYR A 253 19.37 -7.24 21.34
CA TYR A 253 20.78 -7.10 20.95
C TYR A 253 21.46 -5.86 21.57
N GLY A 254 20.69 -4.99 22.22
CA GLY A 254 21.18 -3.75 22.85
C GLY A 254 21.69 -2.73 21.84
N VAL A 255 21.05 -2.66 20.66
CA VAL A 255 21.41 -1.74 19.57
C VAL A 255 20.17 -1.20 18.89
N GLU A 256 20.22 0.04 18.39
CA GLU A 256 19.15 0.54 17.51
C GLU A 256 19.18 -0.22 16.19
N ILE A 257 18.07 -0.88 15.82
CA ILE A 257 17.96 -1.64 14.58
C ILE A 257 17.36 -0.72 13.49
N PRO A 258 18.16 -0.28 12.50
CA PRO A 258 17.64 0.52 11.40
C PRO A 258 16.79 -0.33 10.45
N LYS A 259 15.78 0.32 9.86
CA LYS A 259 14.91 -0.25 8.82
C LYS A 259 15.58 -0.14 7.43
N GLY A 260 15.11 -0.92 6.46
CA GLY A 260 15.60 -0.95 5.08
C GLY A 260 16.88 -1.77 4.89
N ALA A 261 17.72 -1.32 3.95
CA ALA A 261 18.98 -1.98 3.56
C ALA A 261 20.10 -0.96 3.24
N SER A 262 20.16 0.15 3.98
CA SER A 262 21.12 1.25 3.76
C SER A 262 22.51 0.95 4.35
N GLU A 263 23.47 1.86 4.16
CA GLU A 263 24.80 1.75 4.79
C GLU A 263 24.71 1.68 6.33
N LYS A 264 23.79 2.43 6.95
CA LYS A 264 23.54 2.34 8.41
C LYS A 264 23.17 0.91 8.82
N VAL A 265 22.37 0.22 8.00
CA VAL A 265 21.98 -1.18 8.22
C VAL A 265 23.19 -2.11 8.16
N LEU A 266 24.07 -1.94 7.16
CA LEU A 266 25.30 -2.71 7.04
C LEU A 266 26.23 -2.52 8.26
N GLN A 267 26.39 -1.28 8.71
CA GLN A 267 27.22 -0.98 9.88
C GLN A 267 26.65 -1.61 11.17
N THR A 268 25.34 -1.47 11.41
CA THR A 268 24.69 -2.15 12.55
C THR A 268 24.86 -3.68 12.46
N ALA A 269 24.78 -4.26 11.27
CA ALA A 269 24.96 -5.69 11.08
C ALA A 269 26.39 -6.15 11.39
N LYS A 270 27.40 -5.36 10.99
CA LYS A 270 28.80 -5.59 11.38
C LYS A 270 28.99 -5.50 12.90
N THR A 271 28.39 -4.51 13.56
CA THR A 271 28.43 -4.39 15.03
C THR A 271 27.84 -5.61 15.72
N ILE A 272 26.67 -6.09 15.28
CA ILE A 272 26.05 -7.32 15.83
C ILE A 272 26.96 -8.52 15.57
N SER A 273 27.50 -8.65 14.35
CA SER A 273 28.39 -9.76 13.99
C SER A 273 29.68 -9.80 14.81
N GLN A 274 30.26 -8.63 15.11
CA GLN A 274 31.47 -8.51 15.93
C GLN A 274 31.20 -8.81 17.41
N LYS A 275 30.05 -8.37 17.94
CA LYS A 275 29.69 -8.56 19.35
C LYS A 275 29.21 -9.98 19.66
N TYR A 276 28.54 -10.63 18.72
CA TYR A 276 27.96 -11.97 18.88
C TYR A 276 28.64 -12.97 17.93
N SER A 277 28.13 -13.09 16.71
CA SER A 277 28.77 -13.83 15.61
C SER A 277 28.06 -13.53 14.28
N LYS A 278 28.68 -13.87 13.16
CA LYS A 278 28.02 -13.78 11.84
C LYS A 278 26.81 -14.71 11.74
N GLU A 279 26.89 -15.89 12.33
CA GLU A 279 25.79 -16.87 12.38
C GLU A 279 24.57 -16.34 13.13
N GLU A 280 24.79 -15.55 14.18
CA GLU A 280 23.71 -14.95 14.97
C GLU A 280 22.81 -14.02 14.14
N LEU A 281 23.31 -13.46 13.03
CA LEU A 281 22.51 -12.65 12.12
C LEU A 281 21.36 -13.43 11.47
N LYS A 282 21.41 -14.77 11.42
CA LYS A 282 20.29 -15.60 10.95
C LYS A 282 19.03 -15.43 11.82
N ASN A 283 19.21 -15.02 13.08
CA ASN A 283 18.12 -14.77 14.04
C ASN A 283 17.58 -13.34 13.97
N THR A 284 18.26 -12.43 13.27
CA THR A 284 17.89 -11.00 13.22
C THR A 284 17.56 -10.51 11.82
N SER A 285 18.06 -11.19 10.79
CA SER A 285 18.07 -10.68 9.42
C SER A 285 17.75 -11.72 8.35
N LYS A 286 17.42 -11.22 7.16
CA LYS A 286 17.15 -11.99 5.94
C LYS A 286 18.46 -12.21 5.20
N ILE A 287 19.04 -13.42 5.30
CA ILE A 287 20.45 -13.66 4.91
C ILE A 287 20.69 -13.73 3.40
N HIS A 288 19.63 -13.81 2.57
CA HIS A 288 19.78 -13.77 1.12
C HIS A 288 20.06 -12.35 0.58
N PHE A 289 19.95 -11.31 1.42
CA PHE A 289 20.20 -9.93 1.01
C PHE A 289 21.69 -9.72 0.73
N LYS A 290 22.02 -8.88 -0.26
CA LYS A 290 23.40 -8.46 -0.56
C LYS A 290 24.13 -7.90 0.67
N THR A 291 23.40 -7.25 1.57
CA THR A 291 23.93 -6.75 2.85
C THR A 291 24.62 -7.86 3.66
N TYR A 292 24.07 -9.08 3.70
CA TYR A 292 24.66 -10.20 4.44
C TYR A 292 26.02 -10.65 3.88
N SER A 293 26.18 -10.62 2.55
CA SER A 293 27.45 -10.98 1.90
C SER A 293 28.56 -9.94 2.08
N GLN A 294 28.22 -8.72 2.52
CA GLN A 294 29.17 -7.61 2.74
C GLN A 294 29.68 -7.51 4.20
N ILE A 295 29.19 -8.39 5.07
CA ILE A 295 29.60 -8.53 6.47
C ILE A 295 30.71 -9.56 6.57
#